data_AF-A0A838US41-F1
#
_entry.id   AF-A0A838US41-F1
#
_cell.length_a   1.000
_cell.length_b   1.000
_cell.length_c   1.000
_cell.angle_alpha   90.00
_cell.angle_beta   90.00
_cell.angle_gamma   90.00
#
_symmetry.space_group_name_H-M   'P 1'
#
loop_
_entity.id
_entity.type
_entity.pdbx_description
1 polymer ?
#
loop_
_entity_poly.entity_id
_entity_poly.type
_entity_poly.pdbx_seq_one_letter_code
_entity_poly.pdbx_strand_id
1 'polypeptide(L)'
;MPIRNTILASCCVVGLVLSLAACGVTGGSTANEPGGNATPTPTGGNGGGTPAPDKVTVLLDKAQYGVGDTFTISVVNRVATPITASDHQSACSIVTVQVERNGAWVNIGKCLQGKPTQRITLAANATTTIAMAPGVMSLAANTTWQAGTYRAV
;
A
#
# COMPACT_ATOMS: atom_id res chain seq x y z
N MET A 1 37.52 -4.78 -35.18
CA MET A 1 38.46 -4.82 -34.03
C MET A 1 37.64 -4.97 -32.76
N PRO A 2 37.63 -6.14 -32.08
CA PRO A 2 36.88 -6.32 -30.84
C PRO A 2 37.81 -6.17 -29.62
N ILE A 3 37.45 -5.31 -28.67
CA ILE A 3 38.08 -5.26 -27.35
C ILE A 3 37.15 -5.97 -26.38
N ARG A 4 37.54 -7.18 -25.99
CA ARG A 4 36.95 -7.95 -24.89
C ARG A 4 37.46 -7.35 -23.58
N ASN A 5 36.58 -7.07 -22.63
CA ASN A 5 36.99 -6.75 -21.27
C ASN A 5 36.26 -7.67 -20.29
N THR A 6 37.05 -8.55 -19.68
CA THR A 6 36.65 -9.53 -18.68
C THR A 6 37.30 -9.10 -17.37
N ILE A 7 36.52 -8.83 -16.32
CA ILE A 7 37.05 -8.61 -14.98
C ILE A 7 36.27 -9.50 -14.00
N LEU A 8 36.97 -10.54 -13.53
CA LEU A 8 36.69 -11.30 -12.31
C LEU A 8 37.23 -10.53 -11.09
N ALA A 9 36.53 -10.62 -9.96
CA ALA A 9 37.06 -10.74 -8.58
C ALA A 9 35.92 -10.39 -7.60
N SER A 10 35.26 -11.34 -6.94
CA SER A 10 35.72 -12.06 -5.76
C SER A 10 36.16 -11.13 -4.62
N CYS A 11 35.33 -11.00 -3.57
CA CYS A 11 35.83 -10.99 -2.19
C CYS A 11 34.69 -11.18 -1.18
N CYS A 12 34.88 -12.16 -0.31
CA CYS A 12 34.11 -12.50 0.88
C CYS A 12 33.86 -11.29 1.80
N VAL A 13 32.71 -11.25 2.47
CA VAL A 13 32.67 -11.00 3.93
C VAL A 13 31.56 -11.84 4.56
N VAL A 14 32.00 -12.73 5.45
CA VAL A 14 31.22 -13.46 6.44
C VAL A 14 31.03 -12.56 7.66
N GLY A 15 29.83 -12.54 8.26
CA GLY A 15 29.57 -11.95 9.57
C GLY A 15 28.21 -11.27 9.61
N LEU A 16 27.40 -11.32 10.65
CA LEU A 16 27.51 -11.90 11.99
C LEU A 16 26.05 -11.95 12.49
N VAL A 17 25.64 -13.09 13.05
CA VAL A 17 24.30 -13.30 13.62
C VAL A 17 24.19 -12.56 14.95
N LEU A 18 23.23 -11.65 15.10
CA LEU A 18 22.75 -11.19 16.41
C LEU A 18 21.24 -11.38 16.51
N SER A 19 20.85 -12.44 17.19
CA SER A 19 19.49 -12.74 17.64
C SER A 19 19.20 -11.97 18.93
N LEU A 20 18.30 -10.98 18.87
CA LEU A 20 17.71 -10.39 20.07
C LEU A 20 16.44 -11.16 20.45
N ALA A 21 16.52 -11.91 21.54
CA ALA A 21 15.37 -12.44 22.26
C ALA A 21 14.80 -11.33 23.16
N ALA A 22 13.53 -10.98 22.98
CA ALA A 22 12.79 -10.12 23.90
C ALA A 22 11.62 -10.91 24.48
N CYS A 23 11.77 -11.37 25.73
CA CYS A 23 10.67 -11.85 26.57
C CYS A 23 10.00 -10.64 27.23
N GLY A 24 8.77 -10.34 26.85
CA GLY A 24 7.92 -9.34 27.49
C GLY A 24 6.84 -10.02 28.33
N VAL A 25 6.78 -9.65 29.62
CA VAL A 25 5.99 -10.25 30.69
C VAL A 25 4.48 -9.97 30.54
N THR A 26 3.63 -10.99 30.74
CA THR A 26 2.16 -10.84 30.79
C THR A 26 1.72 -10.62 32.24
N GLY A 27 1.49 -9.37 32.62
CA GLY A 27 0.87 -9.01 33.89
C GLY A 27 -0.65 -8.99 33.77
N GLY A 28 -1.32 -9.93 34.41
CA GLY A 28 -2.78 -9.94 34.56
C GLY A 28 -3.26 -8.97 35.63
N SER A 29 -4.45 -8.40 35.43
CA SER A 29 -5.30 -7.89 36.50
C SER A 29 -6.75 -7.86 36.02
N THR A 30 -7.54 -8.76 36.59
CA THR A 30 -9.01 -8.76 36.60
C THR A 30 -9.51 -7.63 37.50
N ALA A 31 -10.41 -6.79 36.98
CA ALA A 31 -11.32 -6.00 37.80
C ALA A 31 -12.73 -6.07 37.19
N ASN A 32 -13.64 -6.60 38.00
CA ASN A 32 -15.05 -6.80 37.72
C ASN A 32 -15.77 -5.58 38.32
N GLU A 33 -16.53 -4.81 37.53
CA GLU A 33 -17.42 -3.77 38.07
C GLU A 33 -18.83 -3.82 37.42
N PRO A 34 -19.88 -3.46 38.18
CA PRO A 34 -21.27 -3.70 37.80
C PRO A 34 -21.99 -2.45 37.26
N GLY A 35 -22.84 -2.67 36.26
CA GLY A 35 -24.17 -2.05 36.13
C GLY A 35 -24.27 -0.53 35.98
N GLY A 36 -24.01 -0.02 34.77
CA GLY A 36 -24.40 1.33 34.35
C GLY A 36 -25.35 1.27 33.15
N ASN A 37 -26.60 1.71 33.34
CA ASN A 37 -27.60 1.85 32.28
C ASN A 37 -27.23 3.04 31.38
N ALA A 38 -26.37 2.81 30.39
CA ALA A 38 -25.91 3.83 29.45
C ALA A 38 -26.77 3.85 28.18
N THR A 39 -27.35 5.01 27.91
CA THR A 39 -27.87 5.43 26.59
C THR A 39 -26.88 5.04 25.50
N PRO A 40 -27.31 4.41 24.39
CA PRO A 40 -26.41 3.96 23.33
C PRO A 40 -25.73 5.17 22.68
N THR A 41 -24.51 5.43 23.10
CA THR A 41 -23.57 6.27 22.37
C THR A 41 -23.06 5.42 21.21
N PRO A 42 -23.11 5.86 19.95
CA PRO A 42 -22.49 5.12 18.86
C PRO A 42 -20.99 5.05 19.12
N THR A 43 -20.54 3.93 19.67
CA THR A 43 -19.13 3.58 19.76
C THR A 43 -18.64 3.48 18.33
N GLY A 44 -17.95 4.53 17.87
CA GLY A 44 -17.12 4.50 16.66
C GLY A 44 -16.02 3.48 16.88
N GLY A 45 -16.37 2.20 16.74
CA GLY A 45 -15.45 1.10 16.76
C GLY A 45 -14.44 1.35 15.67
N ASN A 46 -13.22 1.70 16.06
CA ASN A 46 -12.05 1.73 15.22
C ASN A 46 -11.69 0.26 14.89
N GLY A 47 -12.62 -0.44 14.23
CA GLY A 47 -12.48 -1.81 13.78
C GLY A 47 -11.62 -1.79 12.53
N GLY A 48 -10.32 -1.55 12.71
CA GLY A 48 -9.29 -1.70 11.69
C GLY A 48 -9.07 -3.18 11.34
N GLY A 49 -10.14 -3.90 11.02
CA GLY A 49 -10.05 -5.24 10.48
C GLY A 49 -9.66 -5.15 9.01
N THR A 50 -8.54 -5.76 8.64
CA THR A 50 -8.23 -6.00 7.23
C THR A 50 -9.41 -6.77 6.61
N PRO A 51 -10.02 -6.28 5.53
CA PRO A 51 -11.08 -7.01 4.85
C PRO A 51 -10.59 -8.41 4.48
N ALA A 52 -11.43 -9.43 4.64
CA ALA A 52 -11.13 -10.77 4.14
C ALA A 52 -10.79 -10.70 2.63
N PRO A 53 -9.87 -11.55 2.13
CA PRO A 53 -9.25 -11.44 0.80
C PRO A 53 -10.18 -11.37 -0.43
N ASP A 54 -11.50 -11.52 -0.28
CA ASP A 54 -12.48 -11.43 -1.38
C ASP A 54 -13.45 -10.25 -1.28
N LYS A 55 -13.32 -9.41 -0.24
CA LYS A 55 -14.25 -8.29 0.01
C LYS A 55 -13.93 -7.05 -0.80
N VAL A 56 -12.64 -6.81 -1.05
CA VAL A 56 -12.15 -5.70 -1.85
C VAL A 56 -11.22 -6.26 -2.92
N THR A 57 -11.51 -5.95 -4.17
CA THR A 57 -10.68 -6.37 -5.31
C THR A 57 -10.07 -5.14 -5.96
N VAL A 58 -8.77 -5.19 -6.27
CA VAL A 58 -8.07 -4.17 -7.03
C VAL A 58 -7.80 -4.73 -8.43
N LEU A 59 -8.27 -4.03 -9.45
CA LEU A 59 -8.16 -4.43 -10.85
C LEU A 59 -7.39 -3.37 -11.63
N LEU A 60 -6.46 -3.80 -12.47
CA LEU A 60 -5.82 -2.95 -13.47
C LEU A 60 -6.60 -3.02 -14.78
N ASP A 61 -6.67 -1.91 -15.50
CA ASP A 61 -7.32 -1.86 -16.81
C ASP A 61 -6.53 -2.59 -17.91
N LYS A 62 -5.21 -2.73 -17.75
CA LYS A 62 -4.32 -3.41 -18.70
C LYS A 62 -3.25 -4.24 -18.00
N ALA A 63 -2.72 -5.23 -18.71
CA ALA A 63 -1.58 -6.01 -18.25
C ALA A 63 -0.23 -5.35 -18.56
N GLN A 64 -0.19 -4.44 -19.54
CA GLN A 64 1.01 -3.75 -20.01
C GLN A 64 0.66 -2.30 -20.35
N TYR A 65 1.60 -1.39 -20.09
CA TYR A 65 1.44 0.05 -20.26
C TYR A 65 2.65 0.63 -20.98
N GLY A 66 2.41 1.57 -21.88
CA GLY A 66 3.45 2.42 -22.44
C GLY A 66 3.99 3.42 -21.40
N VAL A 67 5.17 3.98 -21.65
CA VAL A 67 5.82 4.94 -20.74
C VAL A 67 5.03 6.23 -20.49
N GLY A 68 4.08 6.55 -21.39
CA GLY A 68 3.19 7.71 -21.29
C GLY A 68 1.74 7.37 -20.91
N ASP A 69 1.43 6.09 -20.68
CA ASP A 69 0.04 5.67 -20.44
C ASP A 69 -0.44 6.06 -19.04
N THR A 70 -1.73 6.37 -18.91
CA THR A 70 -2.37 6.49 -17.59
C THR A 70 -2.72 5.10 -17.06
N PHE A 71 -2.27 4.80 -15.84
CA PHE A 71 -2.71 3.60 -15.11
C PHE A 71 -4.14 3.83 -14.60
N THR A 72 -5.08 2.96 -14.94
CA THR A 72 -6.42 3.00 -14.38
C THR A 72 -6.64 1.80 -13.46
N ILE A 73 -6.87 2.09 -12.18
CA ILE A 73 -7.10 1.10 -11.14
C ILE A 73 -8.56 1.15 -10.72
N SER A 74 -9.24 0.01 -10.75
CA SER A 74 -10.61 -0.13 -10.24
C SER A 74 -10.57 -0.83 -8.88
N VAL A 75 -11.04 -0.15 -7.85
CA VAL A 75 -11.21 -0.70 -6.50
C VAL A 75 -12.67 -1.08 -6.33
N VAL A 76 -12.94 -2.38 -6.26
CA VAL A 76 -14.30 -2.94 -6.17
C VAL A 76 -14.58 -3.34 -4.74
N ASN A 77 -15.56 -2.69 -4.10
CA ASN A 77 -16.11 -3.13 -2.84
C ASN A 77 -17.24 -4.13 -3.10
N ARG A 78 -17.05 -5.40 -2.75
CA ARG A 78 -18.02 -6.49 -2.99
C ARG A 78 -18.92 -6.80 -1.80
N VAL A 79 -18.83 -6.01 -0.71
CA VAL A 79 -19.70 -6.20 0.45
C VAL A 79 -20.88 -5.22 0.44
N ALA A 80 -21.95 -5.61 1.15
CA ALA A 80 -23.16 -4.80 1.30
C ALA A 80 -22.97 -3.57 2.21
N THR A 81 -21.82 -3.43 2.86
CA THR A 81 -21.49 -2.30 3.73
C THR A 81 -20.46 -1.38 3.08
N PRO A 82 -20.60 -0.05 3.18
CA PRO A 82 -19.58 0.87 2.71
C PRO A 82 -18.26 0.66 3.48
N ILE A 83 -17.13 0.84 2.80
CA ILE A 83 -15.78 0.77 3.39
C ILE A 83 -15.17 2.16 3.32
N THR A 84 -14.58 2.64 4.42
CA THR A 84 -13.83 3.89 4.43
C THR A 84 -12.34 3.63 4.46
N ALA A 85 -11.58 4.29 3.61
CA ALA A 85 -10.13 4.20 3.53
C ALA A 85 -9.48 5.59 3.48
N SER A 86 -8.22 5.69 3.91
CA SER A 86 -7.44 6.93 3.88
C SER A 86 -6.69 7.09 2.56
N ASP A 87 -6.75 8.26 1.93
CA ASP A 87 -6.15 8.54 0.61
C ASP A 87 -4.63 8.83 0.65
N HIS A 88 -3.92 8.51 1.72
CA HIS A 88 -2.50 8.89 1.88
C HIS A 88 -1.51 7.84 1.35
N GLN A 89 -1.85 7.12 0.28
CA GLN A 89 -0.99 6.13 -0.36
C GLN A 89 -0.30 6.70 -1.62
N SER A 90 -0.26 5.95 -2.72
CA SER A 90 0.35 6.40 -3.96
C SER A 90 -0.53 7.42 -4.70
N ALA A 91 0.07 8.50 -5.19
CA ALA A 91 -0.54 9.67 -5.81
C ALA A 91 -1.67 10.28 -4.95
N CYS A 92 -1.54 10.21 -3.62
CA CYS A 92 -2.60 10.58 -2.69
C CYS A 92 -3.94 9.90 -3.01
N SER A 93 -3.87 8.60 -3.27
CA SER A 93 -5.04 7.72 -3.42
C SER A 93 -5.10 6.70 -2.27
N ILE A 94 -6.13 5.86 -2.29
CA ILE A 94 -6.30 4.74 -1.34
C ILE A 94 -5.49 3.49 -1.72
N VAL A 95 -4.82 3.48 -2.87
CA VAL A 95 -4.07 2.33 -3.41
C VAL A 95 -2.58 2.60 -3.33
N THR A 96 -1.80 1.59 -2.93
CA THR A 96 -0.34 1.66 -3.00
C THR A 96 0.12 1.05 -4.32
N VAL A 97 0.95 1.78 -5.05
CA VAL A 97 1.61 1.28 -6.26
C VAL A 97 3.05 0.96 -5.93
N GLN A 98 3.49 -0.22 -6.35
CA GLN A 98 4.83 -0.72 -6.17
C GLN A 98 5.46 -1.06 -7.51
N VAL A 99 6.78 -0.85 -7.60
CA VAL A 99 7.61 -1.28 -8.73
C VAL A 99 8.64 -2.30 -8.23
N GLU A 100 8.92 -3.31 -9.04
CA GLU A 100 9.97 -4.28 -8.76
C GLU A 100 11.36 -3.68 -9.09
N ARG A 101 12.25 -3.65 -8.11
CA ARG A 101 13.65 -3.22 -8.25
C ARG A 101 14.55 -4.19 -7.53
N ASN A 102 15.52 -4.77 -8.24
CA ASN A 102 16.50 -5.71 -7.67
C ASN A 102 15.82 -6.87 -6.91
N GLY A 103 14.70 -7.40 -7.45
CA GLY A 103 13.92 -8.48 -6.84
C GLY A 103 13.10 -8.07 -5.61
N ALA A 104 13.02 -6.77 -5.29
CA ALA A 104 12.22 -6.25 -4.18
C ALA A 104 11.12 -5.30 -4.69
N TRP A 105 9.97 -5.32 -4.02
CA TRP A 105 8.87 -4.39 -4.30
C TRP A 105 9.07 -3.09 -3.54
N VAL A 106 9.09 -1.97 -4.26
CA VAL A 106 9.32 -0.64 -3.69
C VAL A 106 8.10 0.25 -3.96
N ASN A 107 7.56 0.87 -2.91
CA ASN A 107 6.47 1.84 -3.03
C ASN A 107 6.92 3.05 -3.86
N ILE A 108 6.10 3.47 -4.80
CA ILE A 108 6.31 4.67 -5.62
C ILE A 108 5.15 5.64 -5.51
N GLY A 109 5.34 6.87 -5.96
CA GLY A 109 4.25 7.83 -5.98
C GLY A 109 3.82 8.32 -4.62
N LYS A 110 4.73 8.50 -3.66
CA LYS A 110 4.34 9.00 -2.33
C LYS A 110 3.43 10.23 -2.44
N CYS A 111 2.39 10.28 -1.62
CA CYS A 111 1.57 11.48 -1.52
C CYS A 111 2.44 12.69 -1.14
N LEU A 112 2.10 13.86 -1.69
CA LEU A 112 2.83 15.10 -1.45
C LEU A 112 2.80 15.45 0.04
N GLN A 113 3.97 15.75 0.60
CA GLN A 113 4.06 16.20 1.99
C GLN A 113 3.21 17.47 2.18
N GLY A 114 2.45 17.50 3.28
CA GLY A 114 1.56 18.61 3.60
C GLY A 114 0.15 18.49 3.02
N LYS A 115 -0.14 17.51 2.13
CA LYS A 115 -1.53 17.20 1.78
C LYS A 115 -2.20 16.53 2.99
N PRO A 116 -3.31 17.07 3.51
CA PRO A 116 -4.03 16.42 4.61
C PRO A 116 -4.64 15.11 4.13
N THR A 117 -4.58 14.08 4.98
CA THR A 117 -5.25 12.80 4.73
C THR A 117 -6.76 12.99 4.65
N GLN A 118 -7.37 12.53 3.57
CA GLN A 118 -8.81 12.48 3.39
C GLN A 118 -9.32 11.05 3.56
N ARG A 119 -10.56 10.92 4.06
CA ARG A 119 -11.27 9.63 4.05
C ARG A 119 -12.11 9.53 2.79
N ILE A 120 -11.89 8.46 2.05
CA ILE A 120 -12.66 8.09 0.86
C ILE A 120 -13.59 6.96 1.24
N THR A 121 -14.85 7.08 0.84
CA THR A 121 -15.87 6.04 1.03
C THR A 121 -16.02 5.23 -0.24
N LEU A 122 -15.71 3.95 -0.17
CA LEU A 122 -16.05 2.95 -1.17
C LEU A 122 -17.49 2.48 -0.88
N ALA A 123 -18.44 2.93 -1.69
CA ALA A 123 -19.84 2.54 -1.53
C ALA A 123 -20.00 1.00 -1.61
N ALA A 124 -21.03 0.48 -0.95
CA ALA A 124 -21.37 -0.93 -0.98
C ALA A 124 -21.62 -1.41 -2.42
N ASN A 125 -21.10 -2.59 -2.78
CA ASN A 125 -21.24 -3.17 -4.13
C ASN A 125 -20.84 -2.23 -5.28
N ALA A 126 -19.92 -1.29 -5.03
CA ALA A 126 -19.54 -0.26 -6.00
C ALA A 126 -18.08 -0.39 -6.43
N THR A 127 -17.78 0.19 -7.59
CA THR A 127 -16.42 0.33 -8.12
C THR A 127 -16.00 1.78 -8.05
N THR A 128 -14.81 2.03 -7.49
CA THR A 128 -14.16 3.34 -7.51
C THR A 128 -12.96 3.28 -8.44
N THR A 129 -12.94 4.15 -9.43
CA THR A 129 -11.86 4.22 -10.42
C THR A 129 -10.84 5.28 -10.02
N ILE A 130 -9.57 4.93 -10.04
CA ILE A 130 -8.43 5.79 -9.73
C ILE A 130 -7.56 5.84 -10.99
N ALA A 131 -7.37 7.02 -11.54
CA ALA A 131 -6.49 7.25 -12.68
C ALA A 131 -5.16 7.86 -12.20
N MET A 132 -4.05 7.29 -12.64
CA MET A 132 -2.71 7.75 -12.29
C MET A 132 -1.91 8.00 -13.56
N ALA A 133 -1.75 9.28 -13.89
CA ALA A 133 -0.94 9.70 -15.03
C ALA A 133 0.56 9.60 -14.71
N PRO A 134 1.43 9.47 -15.73
CA PRO A 134 2.85 9.67 -15.56
C PRO A 134 3.15 11.03 -14.91
N GLY A 135 4.21 11.10 -14.10
CA GLY A 135 4.63 12.34 -13.44
C GLY A 135 3.88 12.71 -12.15
N VAL A 136 2.62 12.27 -11.94
CA VAL A 136 1.92 12.54 -10.65
C VAL A 136 2.53 11.78 -9.47
N MET A 137 3.38 10.78 -9.76
CA MET A 137 4.05 9.93 -8.79
C MET A 137 5.52 10.28 -8.53
N SER A 138 6.07 11.27 -9.22
CA SER A 138 7.50 11.56 -9.15
C SER A 138 7.74 12.98 -8.62
N LEU A 139 8.50 13.08 -7.53
CA LEU A 139 9.11 14.35 -7.11
C LEU A 139 10.28 14.75 -8.03
N ALA A 140 10.82 13.80 -8.80
CA ALA A 140 11.80 14.06 -9.85
C ALA A 140 11.08 14.40 -11.17
N ALA A 141 11.72 15.17 -12.04
CA ALA A 141 11.17 15.65 -13.32
C ALA A 141 10.85 14.56 -14.37
N ASN A 142 10.85 13.27 -14.01
CA ASN A 142 10.44 12.21 -14.92
C ASN A 142 8.94 12.25 -15.15
N THR A 143 8.56 12.72 -16.34
CA THR A 143 7.19 12.79 -16.85
C THR A 143 6.72 11.47 -17.45
N THR A 144 7.49 10.38 -17.33
CA THR A 144 7.18 9.07 -17.91
C THR A 144 7.40 7.94 -16.90
N TRP A 145 6.66 6.84 -17.06
CA TRP A 145 6.94 5.60 -16.34
C TRP A 145 8.31 5.06 -16.71
N GLN A 146 8.97 4.45 -15.73
CA GLN A 146 10.20 3.71 -15.97
C GLN A 146 9.82 2.31 -16.48
N ALA A 147 10.68 1.69 -17.28
CA ALA A 147 10.48 0.30 -17.64
C ALA A 147 10.58 -0.59 -16.39
N GLY A 148 9.68 -1.55 -16.23
CA GLY A 148 9.70 -2.50 -15.12
C GLY A 148 8.35 -3.17 -14.86
N THR A 149 8.32 -4.02 -13.84
CA THR A 149 7.10 -4.70 -13.36
C THR A 149 6.45 -3.86 -12.26
N TYR A 150 5.14 -3.66 -12.36
CA TYR A 150 4.36 -2.87 -11.40
C TYR A 150 3.25 -3.72 -10.78
N ARG A 151 2.83 -3.38 -9.55
CA ARG A 151 1.62 -3.91 -8.93
C ARG A 151 0.90 -2.85 -8.10
N ALA A 152 -0.41 -3.00 -8.00
CA ALA A 152 -1.27 -2.21 -7.12
C ALA A 152 -1.72 -3.09 -5.95
N VAL A 153 -1.61 -2.57 -4.72
CA VAL A 153 -1.99 -3.25 -3.47
C VAL A 153 -2.86 -2.36 -2.59
#